data_AF-A0A432H6J5-F1
#
_entry.id   AF-A0A432H6J5-F1
#
_cell.length_a   1.000
_cell.length_b   1.000
_cell.length_c   1.000
_cell.angle_alpha   90.00
_cell.angle_beta   90.00
_cell.angle_gamma   90.00
#
_symmetry.space_group_name_H-M   'P 1'
#
loop_
_entity.id
_entity.type
_entity.pdbx_description
1 polymer ?
#
loop_
_entity_poly.entity_id
_entity_poly.type
_entity_poly.pdbx_seq_one_letter_code
_entity_poly.pdbx_strand_id
1 'polypeptide(L)'
;TIISGMGELHLEVYVERMKREFKAEVEVGAPQVAFRERITRMIEFDYTHKKQTGGSGQFGRIIGTMSPSEDGEYTFDSKVTGGNVPREYIPSVQKGFSQSLETGMLIGAPIDGLDVVLKDGAYHNVDSSDMAFQAAARGCFREYYMSGKPEVLEPLMTVSLEGPTEYQGDMVGTLLQRRGVLNGTVDEQGFVRIDADVPLAEMFGYATALRSVTQGKAEFTMEFNRYASAPRNVQEELVEKFRVEKEAKK
;
A
#
# COMPACT_ATOMS: atom_id res chain seq x y z
N THR A 1 7.53 -9.88 -15.71
CA THR A 1 6.33 -10.47 -15.07
C THR A 1 6.48 -10.37 -13.58
N ILE A 2 5.44 -9.97 -12.84
CA ILE A 2 5.46 -9.91 -11.38
C ILE A 2 4.90 -11.23 -10.84
N ILE A 3 5.59 -11.83 -9.87
CA ILE A 3 5.14 -13.03 -9.15
C ILE A 3 4.95 -12.63 -7.70
N SER A 4 3.77 -12.91 -7.15
CA SER A 4 3.44 -12.63 -5.75
C SER A 4 3.44 -13.94 -4.96
N GLY A 5 3.94 -13.89 -3.73
CA GLY A 5 4.02 -15.04 -2.84
C GLY A 5 3.98 -14.61 -1.38
N MET A 6 3.76 -15.58 -0.49
CA MET A 6 3.63 -15.33 0.96
C MET A 6 4.96 -14.96 1.63
N GLY A 7 6.10 -15.27 1.00
CA GLY A 7 7.43 -14.97 1.55
C GLY A 7 8.55 -15.33 0.60
N GLU A 8 9.78 -15.00 1.00
CA GLU A 8 11.01 -15.23 0.23
C GLU A 8 11.17 -16.69 -0.21
N LEU A 9 11.09 -17.64 0.74
CA LEU A 9 11.23 -19.06 0.46
C LEU A 9 10.19 -19.57 -0.56
N HIS A 10 8.97 -19.05 -0.50
CA HIS A 10 7.91 -19.42 -1.43
C HIS A 10 8.25 -18.98 -2.86
N LEU A 11 8.79 -17.75 -3.01
CA LEU A 11 9.23 -17.23 -4.29
C LEU A 11 10.45 -17.99 -4.83
N GLU A 12 11.42 -18.32 -3.98
CA GLU A 12 12.61 -19.09 -4.35
C GLU A 12 12.26 -20.47 -4.89
N VAL A 13 11.36 -21.19 -4.21
CA VAL A 13 10.90 -22.51 -4.67
C VAL A 13 10.22 -22.41 -6.03
N TYR A 14 9.39 -21.40 -6.26
CA TYR A 14 8.76 -21.19 -7.57
C TYR A 14 9.78 -20.92 -8.68
N VAL A 15 10.76 -20.06 -8.43
CA VAL A 15 11.85 -19.76 -9.36
C VAL A 15 12.63 -21.03 -9.68
N GLU A 16 12.97 -21.82 -8.66
CA GLU A 16 13.72 -23.06 -8.85
C GLU A 16 12.94 -24.08 -9.69
N ARG A 17 11.63 -24.23 -9.44
CA ARG A 17 10.75 -25.07 -10.24
C ARG A 17 10.68 -24.61 -11.70
N MET A 18 10.60 -23.30 -11.96
CA MET A 18 10.65 -22.76 -13.33
C MET A 18 11.95 -23.11 -14.05
N LYS A 19 13.09 -23.00 -13.35
CA LYS A 19 14.40 -23.36 -13.91
C LYS A 19 14.53 -24.86 -14.17
N ARG A 20 14.07 -25.71 -13.23
CA ARG A 20 14.25 -27.17 -13.31
C ARG A 20 13.22 -27.87 -14.19
N GLU A 21 11.94 -27.59 -13.96
CA GLU A 21 10.83 -28.26 -14.66
C GLU A 21 10.64 -27.70 -16.07
N PHE A 22 10.70 -26.38 -16.22
CA PHE A 22 10.40 -25.70 -17.49
C PHE A 22 11.65 -25.25 -18.26
N LYS A 23 12.85 -25.43 -17.68
CA LYS A 23 14.15 -25.00 -18.27
C LYS A 23 14.14 -23.54 -18.70
N ALA A 24 13.40 -22.70 -17.99
CA ALA A 24 13.29 -21.29 -18.29
C ALA A 24 14.54 -20.54 -17.80
N GLU A 25 15.13 -19.72 -18.66
CA GLU A 25 16.14 -18.73 -18.25
C GLU A 25 15.42 -17.57 -17.57
N VAL A 26 15.55 -17.49 -16.24
CA VAL A 26 14.91 -16.44 -15.43
C VAL A 26 15.95 -15.66 -14.64
N GLU A 27 15.98 -14.35 -14.86
CA GLU A 27 16.67 -13.38 -14.03
C GLU A 27 15.72 -12.92 -12.91
N VAL A 28 16.19 -12.96 -11.67
CA VAL A 28 15.37 -12.67 -10.49
C VAL A 28 15.96 -11.46 -9.78
N GLY A 29 15.13 -10.43 -9.60
CA GLY A 29 15.48 -9.26 -8.80
C GLY A 29 15.23 -9.49 -7.30
N ALA A 30 15.58 -8.50 -6.48
CA ALA A 30 15.28 -8.56 -5.05
C ALA A 30 13.75 -8.63 -4.80
N PRO A 31 13.29 -9.43 -3.83
CA PRO A 31 11.90 -9.43 -3.41
C PRO A 31 11.46 -8.03 -2.99
N GLN A 32 10.28 -7.61 -3.43
CA GLN A 32 9.70 -6.32 -3.06
C GLN A 32 8.55 -6.53 -2.08
N VAL A 33 8.55 -5.74 -1.01
CA VAL A 33 7.44 -5.69 -0.06
C VAL A 33 6.34 -4.80 -0.64
N ALA A 34 5.10 -5.27 -0.55
CA ALA A 34 3.93 -4.51 -0.96
C ALA A 34 3.60 -3.43 0.09
N PHE A 35 4.35 -2.33 0.08
CA PHE A 35 4.00 -1.11 0.82
C PHE A 35 2.71 -0.50 0.28
N ARG A 36 2.04 0.30 1.10
CA ARG A 36 0.91 1.15 0.69
C ARG A 36 1.13 2.59 1.14
N GLU A 37 0.32 3.51 0.64
CA GLU A 37 0.29 4.89 1.11
C GLU A 37 -1.08 5.24 1.70
N ARG A 38 -1.14 6.16 2.66
CA ARG A 38 -2.41 6.67 3.17
C ARG A 38 -2.29 8.11 3.61
N ILE A 39 -3.27 8.95 3.29
CA ILE A 39 -3.32 10.33 3.82
C ILE A 39 -3.63 10.30 5.31
N THR A 40 -3.17 11.29 6.08
CA THR A 40 -3.41 11.33 7.53
C THR A 40 -4.38 12.41 7.95
N ARG A 41 -4.69 13.34 7.06
CA ARG A 41 -5.50 14.52 7.35
C ARG A 41 -6.59 14.68 6.30
N MET A 42 -7.72 15.22 6.74
CA MET A 42 -8.74 15.71 5.82
C MET A 42 -8.21 16.92 5.05
N ILE A 43 -8.50 16.96 3.76
CA ILE A 43 -8.11 17.99 2.81
C ILE A 43 -9.37 18.48 2.12
N GLU A 44 -9.56 19.79 2.06
CA GLU A 44 -10.54 20.39 1.16
C GLU A 44 -9.88 20.69 -0.18
N PHE A 45 -10.56 20.37 -1.27
CA PHE A 45 -10.06 20.59 -2.61
C PHE A 45 -11.05 21.39 -3.45
N ASP A 46 -10.50 22.27 -4.29
CA ASP A 46 -11.20 22.96 -5.38
C ASP A 46 -10.30 22.91 -6.60
N TYR A 47 -10.62 22.02 -7.53
CA TYR A 47 -9.79 21.78 -8.70
C TYR A 47 -10.59 22.03 -9.98
N THR A 48 -10.03 22.86 -10.86
CA THR A 48 -10.58 23.11 -12.20
C THR A 48 -9.66 22.55 -13.26
N HIS A 49 -10.12 21.51 -13.95
CA HIS A 49 -9.48 21.01 -15.15
C HIS A 49 -9.98 21.79 -16.36
N LYS A 50 -9.09 22.57 -16.98
CA LYS A 50 -9.36 23.25 -18.25
C LYS A 50 -8.22 22.97 -19.22
N LYS A 51 -8.52 22.27 -20.31
CA LYS A 51 -7.58 22.06 -21.43
C LYS A 51 -8.28 22.30 -22.75
N GLN A 52 -7.55 22.91 -23.69
CA GLN A 52 -8.02 23.11 -25.06
C GLN A 52 -6.97 22.54 -26.01
N THR A 53 -7.27 21.39 -26.60
CA THR A 53 -6.41 20.73 -27.59
C THR A 53 -7.10 20.77 -28.95
N GLY A 54 -6.81 21.80 -29.74
CA GLY A 54 -7.09 21.88 -31.19
C GLY A 54 -8.55 21.73 -31.67
N GLY A 55 -9.51 21.47 -30.77
CA GLY A 55 -10.93 21.18 -31.03
C GLY A 55 -11.81 21.46 -29.81
N SER A 56 -12.79 20.60 -29.50
CA SER A 56 -13.63 20.72 -28.30
C SER A 56 -12.78 20.76 -27.02
N GLY A 57 -13.11 21.68 -26.12
CA GLY A 57 -12.40 21.83 -24.87
C GLY A 57 -12.67 20.67 -23.92
N GLN A 58 -11.86 20.58 -22.88
CA GLN A 58 -12.15 19.81 -21.68
C GLN A 58 -12.33 20.78 -20.53
N PHE A 59 -13.49 20.70 -19.88
CA PHE A 59 -13.80 21.46 -18.70
C PHE A 59 -14.46 20.57 -17.64
N GLY A 60 -13.95 20.65 -16.42
CA GLY A 60 -14.60 20.09 -15.24
C GLY A 60 -14.01 20.69 -13.99
N ARG A 61 -14.86 21.27 -13.14
CA ARG A 61 -14.47 21.72 -11.81
C ARG A 61 -15.12 20.82 -10.76
N ILE A 62 -14.32 20.37 -9.80
CA ILE A 62 -14.76 19.54 -8.68
C ILE A 62 -14.32 20.18 -7.37
N ILE A 63 -15.25 20.22 -6.41
CA ILE A 63 -15.05 20.80 -5.09
C ILE A 63 -15.52 19.78 -4.06
N GLY A 64 -14.71 19.50 -3.06
CA GLY A 64 -15.02 18.45 -2.11
C GLY A 64 -13.97 18.30 -1.02
N THR A 65 -14.02 17.14 -0.36
CA THR A 65 -13.06 16.77 0.67
C THR A 65 -12.53 15.37 0.45
N MET A 66 -11.26 15.17 0.74
CA MET A 66 -10.59 13.87 0.83
C MET A 66 -10.16 13.64 2.27
N SER A 67 -10.51 12.50 2.85
CA SER A 67 -10.11 12.10 4.20
C SER A 67 -9.53 10.69 4.23
N PRO A 68 -8.68 10.36 5.22
CA PRO A 68 -8.28 8.97 5.47
C PRO A 68 -9.52 8.09 5.67
N SER A 69 -9.50 6.91 5.08
CA SER A 69 -10.46 5.86 5.42
C SER A 69 -10.11 5.24 6.76
N GLU A 70 -11.12 5.00 7.59
CA GLU A 70 -10.97 4.31 8.88
C GLU A 70 -10.72 2.80 8.69
N ASP A 71 -11.41 2.18 7.71
CA ASP A 71 -11.39 0.75 7.46
C ASP A 71 -10.43 0.31 6.34
N GLY A 72 -9.73 1.26 5.71
CA GLY A 72 -8.85 1.00 4.56
C GLY A 72 -9.60 0.76 3.25
N GLU A 73 -10.92 0.95 3.23
CA GLU A 73 -11.76 0.87 2.03
C GLU A 73 -11.88 2.22 1.32
N TYR A 74 -12.06 2.19 -0.01
CA TYR A 74 -12.37 3.38 -0.79
C TYR A 74 -13.86 3.68 -0.73
N THR A 75 -14.22 4.85 -0.19
CA THR A 75 -15.60 5.32 -0.19
C THR A 75 -15.74 6.60 -0.99
N PHE A 76 -16.87 6.73 -1.69
CA PHE A 76 -17.20 7.90 -2.46
C PHE A 76 -18.64 8.31 -2.17
N ASP A 77 -18.82 9.51 -1.61
CA ASP A 77 -20.12 10.11 -1.35
C ASP A 77 -20.30 11.39 -2.16
N SER A 78 -21.54 11.64 -2.61
CA SER A 78 -21.88 12.83 -3.38
C SER A 78 -22.96 13.62 -2.67
N LYS A 79 -22.59 14.83 -2.24
CA LYS A 79 -23.47 15.82 -1.61
C LYS A 79 -23.80 16.98 -2.55
N VAL A 80 -23.60 16.79 -3.85
CA VAL A 80 -23.86 17.82 -4.87
C VAL A 80 -25.35 18.21 -4.87
N THR A 81 -25.61 19.47 -4.57
CA THR A 81 -26.93 20.10 -4.66
C THR A 81 -26.99 21.10 -5.81
N GLY A 82 -28.16 21.29 -6.43
CA GLY A 82 -28.36 22.37 -7.41
C GLY A 82 -27.92 22.06 -8.86
N GLY A 83 -27.41 20.87 -9.15
CA GLY A 83 -27.13 20.44 -10.53
C GLY A 83 -25.85 21.03 -11.15
N ASN A 84 -25.02 21.70 -10.35
CA ASN A 84 -23.72 22.24 -10.78
C ASN A 84 -22.74 21.17 -11.29
N VAL A 85 -22.92 19.92 -10.87
CA VAL A 85 -22.36 18.74 -11.53
C VAL A 85 -23.53 17.86 -11.95
N PRO A 86 -23.74 17.64 -13.26
CA PRO A 86 -24.75 16.73 -13.76
C PRO A 86 -24.59 15.33 -13.15
N ARG A 87 -25.70 14.71 -12.76
CA ARG A 87 -25.70 13.39 -12.09
C ARG A 87 -25.04 12.29 -12.92
N GLU A 88 -25.07 12.44 -14.24
CA GLU A 88 -24.41 11.55 -15.20
C GLU A 88 -22.88 11.55 -15.09
N TYR A 89 -22.26 12.66 -14.64
CA TYR A 89 -20.80 12.76 -14.52
C TYR A 89 -20.26 12.39 -13.14
N ILE A 90 -21.12 12.21 -12.13
CA ILE A 90 -20.70 11.79 -10.78
C ILE A 90 -19.95 10.44 -10.79
N PRO A 91 -20.42 9.39 -11.50
CA PRO A 91 -19.68 8.13 -11.61
C PRO A 91 -18.32 8.29 -12.30
N SER A 92 -18.20 9.25 -13.23
CA SER A 92 -16.93 9.58 -13.89
C SER A 92 -15.93 10.21 -12.92
N VAL A 93 -16.38 11.07 -12.01
CA VAL A 93 -15.52 11.60 -10.92
C VAL A 93 -15.06 10.46 -10.01
N GLN A 94 -15.99 9.60 -9.56
CA GLN A 94 -15.68 8.44 -8.72
C GLN A 94 -14.64 7.51 -9.37
N LYS A 95 -14.79 7.23 -10.67
CA LYS A 95 -13.84 6.41 -11.44
C LYS A 95 -12.46 7.05 -11.51
N GLY A 96 -12.38 8.38 -11.69
CA GLY A 96 -11.11 9.09 -11.75
C GLY A 96 -10.36 9.07 -10.41
N PHE A 97 -11.05 9.15 -9.28
CA PHE A 97 -10.45 8.97 -7.96
C PHE A 97 -10.02 7.52 -7.72
N SER A 98 -10.87 6.54 -8.04
CA SER A 98 -10.53 5.12 -7.92
C SER A 98 -9.28 4.74 -8.71
N GLN A 99 -9.13 5.23 -9.94
CA GLN A 99 -7.90 5.04 -10.74
C GLN A 99 -6.66 5.69 -10.11
N SER A 100 -6.84 6.75 -9.32
CA SER A 100 -5.72 7.43 -8.67
C SER A 100 -5.20 6.66 -7.47
N LEU A 101 -5.95 5.67 -6.95
CA LEU A 101 -5.53 4.81 -5.84
C LEU A 101 -4.47 3.80 -6.25
N GLU A 102 -4.37 3.46 -7.53
CA GLU A 102 -3.39 2.48 -8.02
C GLU A 102 -1.95 2.98 -7.94
N THR A 103 -1.75 4.30 -7.96
CA THR A 103 -0.41 4.90 -7.97
C THR A 103 -0.37 6.13 -7.07
N GLY A 104 0.12 5.92 -5.85
CA GLY A 104 0.46 6.98 -4.91
C GLY A 104 1.56 7.90 -5.42
N MET A 105 1.72 9.05 -4.77
CA MET A 105 2.71 10.05 -5.17
C MET A 105 3.94 10.08 -4.29
N LEU A 106 3.89 9.46 -3.11
CA LEU A 106 4.97 9.52 -2.13
C LEU A 106 6.09 8.52 -2.48
N ILE A 107 5.72 7.27 -2.72
CA ILE A 107 6.60 6.16 -3.08
C ILE A 107 6.11 5.41 -4.33
N GLY A 108 5.01 5.84 -4.95
CA GLY A 108 4.43 5.17 -6.12
C GLY A 108 3.64 3.92 -5.76
N ALA A 109 3.34 3.69 -4.49
CA ALA A 109 2.64 2.50 -4.02
C ALA A 109 1.11 2.72 -4.04
N PRO A 110 0.31 1.64 -4.09
CA PRO A 110 -1.13 1.74 -4.01
C PRO A 110 -1.59 2.39 -2.70
N ILE A 111 -2.67 3.16 -2.77
CA ILE A 111 -3.21 3.87 -1.62
C ILE A 111 -4.20 2.98 -0.87
N ASP A 112 -4.03 2.92 0.44
CA ASP A 112 -4.86 2.17 1.38
C ASP A 112 -6.01 3.04 1.90
N GLY A 113 -7.16 2.91 1.25
CA GLY A 113 -8.40 3.56 1.67
C GLY A 113 -8.40 5.08 1.50
N LEU A 114 -9.47 5.59 0.91
CA LEU A 114 -9.66 7.02 0.71
C LEU A 114 -11.15 7.32 0.75
N ASP A 115 -11.53 8.27 1.59
CA ASP A 115 -12.91 8.74 1.66
C ASP A 115 -13.01 10.05 0.90
N VAL A 116 -13.81 10.06 -0.16
CA VAL A 116 -14.00 11.23 -1.01
C VAL A 116 -15.44 11.69 -0.92
N VAL A 117 -15.64 12.95 -0.55
CA VAL A 117 -16.96 13.60 -0.54
C VAL A 117 -16.97 14.70 -1.59
N LEU A 118 -17.74 14.51 -2.66
CA LEU A 118 -17.98 15.54 -3.66
C LEU A 118 -19.06 16.50 -3.14
N LYS A 119 -18.69 17.75 -2.86
CA LYS A 119 -19.60 18.77 -2.31
C LYS A 119 -20.26 19.59 -3.41
N ASP A 120 -19.49 20.06 -4.38
CA ASP A 120 -19.96 20.94 -5.45
C ASP A 120 -19.01 20.85 -6.67
N GLY A 121 -19.29 21.63 -7.71
CA GLY A 121 -18.41 21.71 -8.88
C GLY A 121 -18.93 22.71 -9.90
N ALA A 122 -18.43 22.59 -11.13
CA ALA A 122 -18.99 23.30 -12.26
C ALA A 122 -18.75 22.50 -13.55
N TYR A 123 -19.70 22.62 -14.47
CA TYR A 123 -19.62 22.04 -15.81
C TYR A 123 -19.83 23.13 -16.87
N HIS A 124 -19.46 22.81 -18.11
CA HIS A 124 -19.67 23.65 -19.28
C HIS A 124 -20.40 22.82 -20.33
N ASN A 125 -21.47 23.36 -20.92
CA ASN A 125 -22.37 22.59 -21.80
C ASN A 125 -21.69 21.96 -23.02
N VAL A 126 -20.60 22.55 -23.51
CA VAL A 126 -19.93 22.11 -24.74
C VAL A 126 -18.60 21.40 -24.46
N ASP A 127 -17.93 21.76 -23.36
CA ASP A 127 -16.57 21.29 -23.07
C ASP A 127 -16.52 20.26 -21.93
N SER A 128 -17.62 20.02 -21.22
CA SER A 128 -17.70 18.97 -20.21
C SER A 128 -18.03 17.62 -20.84
N SER A 129 -17.32 16.61 -20.37
CA SER A 129 -17.46 15.21 -20.78
C SER A 129 -17.02 14.30 -19.65
N ASP A 130 -17.35 13.00 -19.74
CA ASP A 130 -16.89 11.98 -18.81
C ASP A 130 -15.37 11.97 -18.65
N MET A 131 -14.65 12.10 -19.76
CA MET A 131 -13.19 12.15 -19.75
C MET A 131 -12.65 13.41 -19.06
N ALA A 132 -13.33 14.55 -19.20
CA ALA A 132 -12.94 15.79 -18.54
C ALA A 132 -13.08 15.69 -17.01
N PHE A 133 -14.17 15.10 -16.51
CA PHE A 133 -14.37 14.89 -15.08
C PHE A 133 -13.45 13.81 -14.48
N GLN A 134 -13.17 12.73 -15.22
CA GLN A 134 -12.14 11.75 -14.83
C GLN A 134 -10.74 12.39 -14.78
N ALA A 135 -10.41 13.24 -15.76
CA ALA A 135 -9.16 13.99 -15.76
C ALA A 135 -9.10 15.02 -14.61
N ALA A 136 -10.22 15.67 -14.30
CA ALA A 136 -10.34 16.57 -13.16
C ALA A 136 -10.09 15.86 -11.83
N ALA A 137 -10.70 14.70 -11.59
CA ALA A 137 -10.46 13.88 -10.41
C ALA A 137 -8.98 13.48 -10.27
N ARG A 138 -8.36 12.98 -11.35
CA ARG A 138 -6.94 12.64 -11.35
C ARG A 138 -6.03 13.86 -11.15
N GLY A 139 -6.38 15.00 -11.73
CA GLY A 139 -5.64 16.26 -11.57
C GLY A 139 -5.71 16.78 -10.14
N CYS A 140 -6.92 16.79 -9.58
CA CYS A 140 -7.20 17.14 -8.20
C CYS A 140 -6.41 16.26 -7.23
N PHE A 141 -6.47 14.94 -7.42
CA PHE A 141 -5.70 14.01 -6.60
C PHE A 141 -4.22 14.38 -6.63
N ARG A 142 -3.65 14.61 -7.81
CA ARG A 142 -2.23 14.95 -7.94
C ARG A 142 -1.81 16.26 -7.27
N GLU A 143 -2.69 17.25 -7.24
CA GLU A 143 -2.40 18.56 -6.66
C GLU A 143 -2.57 18.56 -5.14
N TYR A 144 -3.64 17.93 -4.66
CA TYR A 144 -4.04 18.00 -3.25
C TYR A 144 -3.48 16.87 -2.38
N TYR A 145 -3.10 15.72 -2.95
CA TYR A 145 -2.69 14.54 -2.17
C TYR A 145 -1.54 14.81 -1.19
N MET A 146 -0.50 15.55 -1.61
CA MET A 146 0.64 15.88 -0.74
C MET A 146 0.24 16.78 0.45
N SER A 147 -0.81 17.59 0.31
CA SER A 147 -1.34 18.42 1.39
C SER A 147 -1.97 17.58 2.52
N GLY A 148 -2.35 16.34 2.22
CA GLY A 148 -2.89 15.36 3.17
C GLY A 148 -1.87 14.73 4.10
N LYS A 149 -0.58 15.08 3.94
CA LYS A 149 0.55 14.44 4.62
C LYS A 149 0.46 12.91 4.52
N PRO A 150 0.63 12.36 3.31
CA PRO A 150 0.62 10.92 3.12
C PRO A 150 1.75 10.27 3.93
N GLU A 151 1.47 9.11 4.49
CA GLU A 151 2.42 8.25 5.18
C GLU A 151 2.52 6.91 4.46
N VAL A 152 3.68 6.26 4.58
CA VAL A 152 3.91 4.91 4.06
C VAL A 152 3.42 3.90 5.10
N LEU A 153 2.64 2.93 4.63
CA LEU A 153 2.20 1.80 5.41
C LEU A 153 3.00 0.56 5.04
N GLU A 154 3.52 -0.13 6.05
CA GLU A 154 4.16 -1.45 5.91
C GLU A 154 3.18 -2.56 6.32
N PRO A 155 3.21 -3.73 5.65
CA PRO A 155 2.42 -4.87 6.06
C PRO A 155 3.01 -5.50 7.33
N LEU A 156 2.18 -5.62 8.36
CA LEU A 156 2.46 -6.40 9.58
C LEU A 156 1.95 -7.82 9.40
N MET A 157 2.81 -8.76 9.76
CA MET A 157 2.54 -10.18 9.77
C MET A 157 2.35 -10.64 11.21
N THR A 158 1.29 -11.40 11.48
CA THR A 158 1.22 -12.18 12.72
C THR A 158 2.10 -13.41 12.52
N VAL A 159 3.16 -13.51 13.31
CA VAL A 159 4.10 -14.62 13.34
C VAL A 159 3.79 -15.48 14.55
N SER A 160 3.48 -16.75 14.32
CA SER A 160 3.39 -17.76 15.37
C SER A 160 4.63 -18.64 15.28
N LEU A 161 5.42 -18.62 16.34
CA LEU A 161 6.70 -19.31 16.42
C LEU A 161 6.60 -20.43 17.44
N GLU A 162 6.97 -21.64 17.04
CA GLU A 162 6.86 -22.84 17.85
C GLU A 162 8.22 -23.52 17.98
N GLY A 163 8.58 -23.89 19.21
CA GLY A 163 9.83 -24.63 19.43
C GLY A 163 10.00 -25.11 20.86
N PRO A 164 11.11 -25.83 21.14
CA PRO A 164 11.44 -26.28 22.48
C PRO A 164 11.65 -25.10 23.45
N THR A 165 11.19 -25.27 24.69
CA THR A 165 11.30 -24.24 25.76
C THR A 165 12.77 -23.87 26.06
N GLU A 166 13.72 -24.77 25.80
CA GLU A 166 15.15 -24.52 25.95
C GLU A 166 15.67 -23.32 25.12
N TYR A 167 15.03 -22.99 24.00
CA TYR A 167 15.40 -21.85 23.15
C TYR A 167 14.46 -20.64 23.28
N GLN A 168 13.54 -20.64 24.26
CA GLN A 168 12.54 -19.58 24.38
C GLN A 168 13.18 -18.18 24.38
N GLY A 169 14.25 -17.98 25.15
CA GLY A 169 14.96 -16.70 25.23
C GLY A 169 15.54 -16.27 23.88
N ASP A 170 16.16 -17.19 23.15
CA ASP A 170 16.75 -16.90 21.84
C ASP A 170 15.67 -16.59 20.79
N MET A 171 14.56 -17.33 20.81
CA MET A 171 13.41 -17.12 19.91
C MET A 171 12.74 -15.76 20.14
N VAL A 172 12.58 -15.35 21.40
CA VAL A 172 12.12 -13.99 21.72
C VAL A 172 13.12 -12.94 21.24
N GLY A 173 14.42 -13.20 21.43
CA GLY A 173 15.49 -12.31 20.97
C GLY A 173 15.44 -12.04 19.47
N THR A 174 15.21 -13.08 18.65
CA THR A 174 15.14 -12.92 17.19
C THR A 174 13.93 -12.09 16.73
N LEU A 175 12.80 -12.18 17.43
CA LEU A 175 11.61 -11.37 17.13
C LEU A 175 11.84 -9.89 17.51
N LEU A 176 12.42 -9.63 18.68
CA LEU A 176 12.68 -8.26 19.16
C LEU A 176 13.70 -7.52 18.28
N GLN A 177 14.73 -8.21 17.79
CA GLN A 177 15.70 -7.64 16.85
C GLN A 177 15.05 -7.15 15.54
N ARG A 178 13.89 -7.72 15.18
CA ARG A 178 13.15 -7.45 13.94
C ARG A 178 11.94 -6.54 14.16
N ARG A 179 11.97 -5.71 15.21
CA ARG A 179 10.87 -4.82 15.60
C ARG A 179 9.56 -5.55 15.89
N GLY A 180 9.63 -6.82 16.27
CA GLY A 180 8.47 -7.62 16.62
C GLY A 180 7.83 -7.17 17.93
N VAL A 181 6.50 -7.06 17.95
CA VAL A 181 5.71 -6.81 19.15
C VAL A 181 5.11 -8.13 19.61
N LEU A 182 5.49 -8.60 20.80
CA LEU A 182 4.97 -9.83 21.36
C LEU A 182 3.51 -9.65 21.80
N ASN A 183 2.63 -10.51 21.31
CA ASN A 183 1.22 -10.53 21.67
C ASN A 183 0.94 -11.51 22.81
N GLY A 184 1.63 -12.65 22.81
CA GLY A 184 1.42 -13.71 23.80
C GLY A 184 2.46 -14.81 23.74
N THR A 185 2.51 -15.60 24.81
CA THR A 185 3.35 -16.79 24.89
C THR A 185 2.55 -17.89 25.57
N VAL A 186 2.51 -19.06 24.94
CA VAL A 186 1.84 -20.26 25.44
C VAL A 186 2.91 -21.32 25.64
N ASP A 187 3.00 -21.87 26.84
CA ASP A 187 3.92 -22.96 27.18
C ASP A 187 3.09 -24.22 27.48
N GLU A 188 3.30 -25.27 26.68
CA GLU A 188 2.66 -26.56 26.86
C GLU A 188 3.67 -27.70 26.73
N GLN A 189 3.81 -28.49 27.80
CA GLN A 189 4.52 -29.78 27.81
C GLN A 189 5.96 -29.73 27.23
N GLY A 190 6.69 -28.63 27.46
CA GLY A 190 8.07 -28.46 27.02
C GLY A 190 8.22 -27.82 25.63
N PHE A 191 7.12 -27.49 24.96
CA PHE A 191 7.08 -26.63 23.79
C PHE A 191 6.50 -25.27 24.13
N VAL A 192 7.06 -24.23 23.50
CA VAL A 192 6.57 -22.87 23.62
C VAL A 192 6.13 -22.36 22.26
N ARG A 193 4.94 -21.77 22.23
CA ARG A 193 4.43 -20.96 21.12
C ARG A 193 4.51 -19.48 21.49
N ILE A 194 5.10 -18.67 20.62
CA ILE A 194 5.21 -17.22 20.79
C ILE A 194 4.50 -16.57 19.61
N ASP A 195 3.48 -15.76 19.89
CA ASP A 195 2.76 -14.98 18.90
C ASP A 195 3.26 -13.54 18.92
N ALA A 196 3.62 -13.01 17.76
CA ALA A 196 4.14 -11.65 17.61
C ALA A 196 3.72 -10.98 16.31
N ASP A 197 3.48 -9.68 16.35
CA ASP A 197 3.31 -8.85 15.15
C ASP A 197 4.69 -8.38 14.66
N VAL A 198 5.09 -8.75 13.44
CA VAL A 198 6.40 -8.39 12.87
C VAL A 198 6.22 -7.77 11.47
N PRO A 199 6.93 -6.67 11.14
CA PRO A 199 6.90 -6.12 9.79
C PRO A 199 7.48 -7.10 8.76
N LEU A 200 6.79 -7.30 7.63
CA LEU A 200 7.24 -8.21 6.57
C LEU A 200 8.63 -7.84 6.02
N ALA A 201 8.96 -6.55 5.99
CA ALA A 201 10.27 -6.06 5.57
C ALA A 201 11.42 -6.58 6.45
N GLU A 202 11.14 -6.88 7.72
CA GLU A 202 12.12 -7.42 8.65
C GLU A 202 12.08 -8.96 8.67
N MET A 203 11.26 -9.63 7.86
CA MET A 203 11.14 -11.10 7.87
C MET A 203 12.04 -11.79 6.83
N PHE A 204 12.73 -11.04 5.97
CA PHE A 204 13.69 -11.60 5.02
C PHE A 204 14.83 -12.31 5.76
N GLY A 205 15.17 -13.51 5.30
CA GLY A 205 16.17 -14.38 5.93
C GLY A 205 15.80 -14.89 7.34
N TYR A 206 14.55 -14.71 7.81
CA TYR A 206 14.16 -15.11 9.17
C TYR A 206 14.29 -16.62 9.40
N ALA A 207 13.91 -17.43 8.41
CA ALA A 207 13.97 -18.89 8.50
C ALA A 207 15.40 -19.40 8.81
N THR A 208 16.40 -18.82 8.17
CA THR A 208 17.81 -19.18 8.38
C THR A 208 18.30 -18.75 9.74
N ALA A 209 17.97 -17.52 10.15
CA ALA A 209 18.32 -16.99 11.46
C ALA A 209 17.71 -17.85 12.59
N LEU A 210 16.42 -18.18 12.49
CA LEU A 210 15.70 -18.99 13.48
C LEU A 210 16.30 -20.40 13.61
N ARG A 211 16.59 -21.06 12.49
CA ARG A 211 17.22 -22.39 12.52
C ARG A 211 18.60 -22.35 13.16
N SER A 212 19.37 -21.29 12.94
CA SER A 212 20.71 -21.17 13.52
C SER A 212 20.69 -21.08 15.04
N VAL A 213 19.74 -20.33 15.62
CA VAL A 213 19.65 -20.20 17.09
C VAL A 213 18.99 -21.40 17.75
N THR A 214 18.02 -22.03 17.08
CA THR A 214 17.25 -23.16 17.65
C THR A 214 17.79 -24.54 17.26
N GLN A 215 18.97 -24.59 16.62
CA GLN A 215 19.55 -25.82 16.05
C GLN A 215 18.59 -26.54 15.09
N GLY A 216 17.72 -25.78 14.42
CA GLY A 216 16.71 -26.28 13.49
C GLY A 216 15.50 -26.94 14.14
N LYS A 217 15.30 -26.79 15.45
CA LYS A 217 14.20 -27.41 16.19
C LYS A 217 12.94 -26.54 16.30
N ALA A 218 13.01 -25.27 15.91
CA ALA A 218 11.86 -24.38 15.89
C ALA A 218 11.35 -24.12 14.47
N GLU A 219 10.05 -23.88 14.40
CA GLU A 219 9.31 -23.56 13.19
C GLU A 219 8.55 -22.25 13.40
N PHE A 220 8.18 -21.59 12.30
CA PHE A 220 7.33 -20.41 12.35
C PHE A 220 6.32 -20.46 11.23
N THR A 221 5.16 -19.90 11.51
CA THR A 221 4.12 -19.58 10.53
C THR A 221 3.90 -18.09 10.54
N MET A 222 3.51 -17.53 9.40
CA MET A 222 3.21 -16.10 9.30
C MET A 222 1.97 -15.89 8.44
N GLU A 223 1.10 -15.00 8.89
CA GLU A 223 -0.11 -14.61 8.20
C GLU A 223 -0.21 -13.09 8.15
N PHE A 224 -0.76 -12.55 7.05
CA PHE A 224 -1.00 -11.12 6.95
C PHE A 224 -2.04 -10.71 7.99
N ASN A 225 -1.72 -9.69 8.79
CA ASN A 225 -2.63 -9.15 9.80
C ASN A 225 -3.25 -7.85 9.29
N ARG A 226 -2.43 -6.82 9.11
CA ARG A 226 -2.87 -5.46 8.77
C ARG A 226 -1.73 -4.62 8.22
N TYR A 227 -2.07 -3.46 7.68
CA TYR A 227 -1.12 -2.40 7.38
C TYR A 227 -0.93 -1.47 8.59
N ALA A 228 0.30 -1.07 8.86
CA ALA A 228 0.64 -0.12 9.92
C ALA A 228 1.58 0.96 9.41
N SER A 229 1.59 2.13 10.05
CA SER A 229 2.48 3.23 9.68
C SER A 229 3.93 2.81 9.89
N ALA A 230 4.74 2.90 8.83
CA ALA A 230 6.14 2.56 8.88
C ALA A 230 6.92 3.61 9.69
N PRO A 231 8.01 3.23 10.40
CA PRO A 231 8.87 4.20 11.08
C PRO A 231 9.46 5.25 10.13
N ARG A 232 9.66 6.48 10.63
CA ARG A 232 10.14 7.62 9.82
C ARG A 232 11.40 7.33 9.01
N ASN A 233 12.36 6.63 9.60
CA ASN A 233 13.60 6.23 8.93
C ASN A 233 13.34 5.35 7.70
N VAL A 234 12.40 4.41 7.79
CA VAL A 234 12.00 3.55 6.67
C VAL A 234 11.25 4.36 5.62
N GLN A 235 10.36 5.27 6.04
CA GLN A 235 9.63 6.14 5.11
C GLN A 235 10.59 7.01 4.29
N GLU A 236 11.55 7.66 4.95
CA GLU A 236 12.54 8.54 4.30
C GLU A 236 13.39 7.78 3.28
N GLU A 237 13.83 6.56 3.62
CA GLU A 237 14.61 5.72 2.71
C GLU A 237 13.81 5.33 1.45
N LEU A 238 12.54 4.96 1.62
CA LEU A 238 11.67 4.57 0.51
C LEU A 238 11.34 5.76 -0.41
N VAL A 239 11.11 6.94 0.18
CA VAL A 239 10.87 8.17 -0.58
C VAL A 239 12.10 8.55 -1.40
N GLU A 240 13.30 8.45 -0.82
CA GLU A 240 14.54 8.74 -1.54
C GLU A 240 14.77 7.76 -2.69
N LYS A 241 14.57 6.46 -2.44
CA LYS A 241 14.63 5.42 -3.49
C LYS A 241 13.67 5.73 -4.63
N PHE A 242 12.43 6.06 -4.32
CA PHE A 242 11.42 6.42 -5.32
C PHE A 242 11.81 7.67 -6.11
N ARG A 243 12.37 8.69 -5.45
CA ARG A 243 12.85 9.91 -6.11
C ARG A 243 13.94 9.60 -7.13
N VAL A 244 14.96 8.83 -6.72
CA VAL A 244 16.08 8.44 -7.61
C VAL A 244 15.57 7.62 -8.80
N GLU A 245 14.67 6.65 -8.59
CA GLU A 245 14.08 5.87 -9.69
C GLU A 245 13.28 6.73 -10.66
N LYS A 246 12.55 7.73 -10.15
CA LYS A 246 11.76 8.64 -10.98
C LYS A 246 12.64 9.59 -11.79
N GLU A 247 13.77 10.02 -11.25
CA GLU A 247 14.78 10.80 -11.98
C GLU A 247 15.50 9.97 -13.03
N ALA A 248 15.81 8.71 -12.75
CA ALA A 248 16.44 7.80 -13.71
C ALA A 248 15.53 7.42 -14.89
N LYS A 249 14.21 7.50 -14.70
CA LYS A 249 13.19 7.23 -15.75
C LYS A 249 12.80 8.48 -16.57
N LYS A 250 13.27 9.66 -16.19
CA LYS A 250 13.05 10.92 -16.92
C LYS A 250 14.12 11.17 -17.96
#